data_AF-A0A7C7Q924-F1
#
_entry.id   AF-A0A7C7Q924-F1
#
_cell.length_a   1.000
_cell.length_b   1.000
_cell.length_c   1.000
_cell.angle_alpha   90.00
_cell.angle_beta   90.00
_cell.angle_gamma   90.00
#
_symmetry.space_group_name_H-M   'P 1'
#
loop_
_entity.id
_entity.type
_entity.pdbx_description
1 polymer ?
#
loop_
_entity_poly.entity_id
_entity_poly.type
_entity_poly.pdbx_seq_one_letter_code
_entity_poly.pdbx_strand_id
1 'polypeptide(L)'
;MSQHVYWHAPLWEVLLVGLISLTFLGWLIMRALRRPDLSAALSAISPALSDQPLFFFERVKGVTCLNDAAEQILNNLPVSQQQFLLDVLTETLLEAYEEARVTRHQDWPEAEHALVAVPIFGRPDGVTGVLALVIAEIPPPPAERPVDEHLAAEPEAWLTLSPVLRLHRTRPVVHVRRIGPNAVATWQEYRLSHTEETLLRYLLEHQAEVQTAETLFRAVWPEDEVDSYGLRPDQKNRLQRLVYQLRQHVEPDPRNPRYVCTAHGIGYVLYLEQEPTVQ
;
A
#
# COMPACT_ATOMS: atom_id res chain seq x y z
N MET A 1 42.05 -29.53 56.30
CA MET A 1 40.70 -29.14 56.76
C MET A 1 40.13 -28.18 55.74
N SER A 2 39.22 -28.65 54.89
CA SER A 2 38.60 -27.87 53.82
C SER A 2 37.43 -27.05 54.37
N GLN A 3 37.60 -25.73 54.39
CA GLN A 3 36.61 -24.79 54.89
C GLN A 3 35.69 -24.38 53.73
N HIS A 4 34.48 -24.94 53.69
CA HIS A 4 33.46 -24.53 52.73
C HIS A 4 32.79 -23.24 53.22
N VAL A 5 33.06 -22.12 52.55
CA VAL A 5 32.39 -20.84 52.80
C VAL A 5 31.06 -20.86 52.05
N TYR A 6 29.95 -21.00 52.78
CA TYR A 6 28.60 -20.88 52.23
C TYR A 6 28.21 -19.39 52.20
N TRP A 7 28.09 -18.83 50.99
CA TRP A 7 27.44 -17.53 50.79
C TRP A 7 25.92 -17.72 50.89
N HIS A 8 25.33 -17.47 52.05
CA HIS A 8 23.89 -17.29 52.17
C HIS A 8 23.56 -15.83 51.84
N ALA A 9 23.32 -15.54 50.56
CA ALA A 9 22.55 -14.34 50.21
C ALA A 9 21.16 -14.51 50.82
N PRO A 10 20.71 -13.61 51.70
CA PRO A 10 19.40 -13.74 52.32
C PRO A 10 18.32 -13.63 51.24
N LEU A 11 17.32 -14.52 51.31
CA LEU A 11 16.33 -14.73 50.25
C LEU A 11 15.61 -13.45 49.82
N TRP A 12 15.46 -12.48 50.74
CA TRP A 12 14.84 -11.18 50.47
C TRP A 12 15.68 -10.27 49.56
N GLU A 13 17.01 -10.35 49.60
CA GLU A 13 17.89 -9.58 48.69
C GLU A 13 17.75 -10.10 47.25
N VAL A 14 17.71 -11.42 47.08
CA VAL A 14 17.51 -12.05 45.77
C VAL A 14 16.13 -11.69 45.20
N LEU A 15 15.09 -11.71 46.03
CA LEU A 15 13.74 -11.29 45.63
C LEU A 15 13.68 -9.80 45.27
N LEU A 16 14.38 -8.94 46.01
CA LEU A 16 14.42 -7.50 45.75
C LEU A 16 15.14 -7.19 44.42
N VAL A 17 16.29 -7.83 44.16
CA VAL A 17 17.00 -7.71 42.88
C VAL A 17 16.14 -8.24 41.74
N GLY A 18 15.46 -9.37 41.95
CA GLY A 18 14.50 -9.92 40.99
C GLY A 18 13.38 -8.95 40.66
N LEU A 19 12.75 -8.34 41.67
CA LEU A 19 11.68 -7.36 41.50
C LEU A 19 12.14 -6.13 40.72
N ILE A 20 13.30 -5.56 41.08
CA ILE A 20 13.88 -4.37 40.41
C ILE A 20 14.23 -4.71 38.95
N SER A 21 14.78 -5.90 38.71
CA SER A 21 15.12 -6.33 37.35
C SER A 21 13.86 -6.49 36.49
N LEU A 22 12.77 -7.00 37.08
CA LEU A 22 11.50 -7.24 36.39
C LEU A 22 10.75 -5.93 36.09
N THR A 23 10.78 -4.96 37.02
CA THR A 23 10.23 -3.61 36.77
C THR A 23 11.03 -2.87 35.70
N PHE A 24 12.37 -2.96 35.73
CA PHE A 24 13.22 -2.37 34.71
C PHE A 24 13.02 -3.02 33.33
N LEU A 25 12.91 -4.35 33.28
CA LEU A 25 12.59 -5.08 32.06
C LEU A 25 11.21 -4.69 31.51
N GLY A 26 10.20 -4.57 32.39
CA GLY A 26 8.87 -4.10 32.02
C GLY A 26 8.89 -2.67 31.45
N TRP A 27 9.67 -1.78 32.06
CA TRP A 27 9.86 -0.41 31.57
C TRP A 27 10.58 -0.39 30.20
N LEU A 28 11.61 -1.20 30.01
CA LEU A 28 12.31 -1.33 28.72
C LEU A 28 11.40 -1.90 27.64
N ILE A 29 10.59 -2.91 27.95
CA ILE A 29 9.60 -3.49 27.03
C ILE A 29 8.55 -2.43 26.66
N MET A 30 8.01 -1.69 27.64
CA MET A 30 7.06 -0.61 27.40
C MET A 30 7.67 0.51 26.54
N ARG A 31 8.94 0.86 26.78
CA ARG A 31 9.67 1.86 25.99
C ARG A 31 9.97 1.36 24.57
N ALA A 32 10.32 0.09 24.40
CA ALA A 32 10.56 -0.51 23.09
C ALA A 32 9.26 -0.68 22.27
N LEU A 33 8.13 -0.89 22.95
CA LEU A 33 6.80 -0.98 22.33
C LEU A 33 6.16 0.40 22.08
N ARG A 34 6.57 1.45 22.79
CA ARG A 34 6.18 2.83 22.48
C ARG A 34 6.88 3.27 21.20
N ARG A 35 6.13 3.36 20.10
CA ARG A 35 6.59 4.06 18.90
C ARG A 35 6.88 5.52 19.28
N PRO A 36 8.05 6.08 18.95
CA PRO A 36 8.30 7.50 19.15
C PRO A 36 7.26 8.29 18.36
N ASP A 37 6.63 9.24 19.04
CA ASP A 37 5.67 10.13 18.42
C ASP A 37 6.41 11.02 17.41
N LEU A 38 5.96 11.00 16.16
CA LEU A 38 6.54 11.79 15.07
C LEU A 38 6.51 13.29 15.40
N SER A 39 5.47 13.75 16.10
CA SER A 39 5.32 15.13 16.57
C SER A 39 6.46 15.55 17.51
N ALA A 40 6.83 14.66 18.46
CA ALA A 40 7.92 14.89 19.39
C ALA A 40 9.30 14.87 18.70
N ALA A 41 9.47 14.03 17.68
CA ALA A 41 10.70 13.98 16.89
C ALA A 41 10.89 15.24 16.04
N LEU A 42 9.83 15.73 15.38
CA LEU A 42 9.87 16.95 14.56
C LEU A 42 10.17 18.20 15.41
N SER A 43 9.53 18.29 16.58
CA SER A 43 9.79 19.36 17.56
C SER A 43 11.23 19.37 18.06
N ALA A 44 11.87 18.20 18.17
CA ALA A 44 13.27 18.08 18.56
C ALA A 44 14.25 18.53 17.45
N ILE A 45 13.86 18.42 16.18
CA ILE A 45 14.66 18.88 15.03
C ILE A 45 14.58 20.41 14.91
N SER A 46 13.37 20.97 14.97
CA SER A 46 13.16 22.40 15.01
C SER A 46 11.81 22.72 15.67
N PRO A 47 11.77 23.58 16.69
CA PRO A 47 10.53 23.94 17.36
C PRO A 47 9.54 24.65 16.41
N ALA A 48 10.02 25.33 15.37
CA ALA A 48 9.16 25.98 14.38
C ALA A 48 8.32 24.98 13.55
N LEU A 49 8.74 23.71 13.47
CA LEU A 49 7.99 22.63 12.81
C LEU A 49 6.82 22.12 13.65
N SER A 50 6.74 22.50 14.93
CA SER A 50 5.56 22.23 15.76
C SER A 50 4.41 23.20 15.48
N ASP A 51 4.72 24.43 15.05
CA ASP A 51 3.74 25.50 14.91
C ASP A 51 3.08 25.52 13.52
N GLN A 52 3.74 24.97 12.50
CA GLN A 52 3.20 24.89 11.14
C GLN A 52 2.53 23.54 10.91
N PRO A 53 1.32 23.48 10.33
CA PRO A 53 0.66 22.20 10.09
C PRO A 53 1.40 21.39 9.03
N LEU A 54 1.87 20.20 9.41
CA LEU A 54 2.60 19.29 8.54
C LEU A 54 1.76 18.07 8.19
N PHE A 55 1.58 17.86 6.89
CA PHE A 55 0.87 16.73 6.33
C PHE A 55 1.82 15.89 5.49
N PHE A 56 1.73 14.57 5.62
CA PHE A 56 2.39 13.62 4.75
C PHE A 56 1.38 13.02 3.80
N PHE A 57 1.73 12.97 2.51
CA PHE A 57 0.92 12.31 1.51
C PHE A 57 1.60 11.00 1.09
N GLU A 58 0.88 9.89 1.23
CA GLU A 58 1.27 8.59 0.72
C GLU A 58 0.20 8.09 -0.26
N ARG A 59 0.61 7.61 -1.43
CA ARG A 59 -0.31 7.17 -2.51
C ARG A 59 -1.32 6.09 -2.06
N VAL A 60 -0.98 5.30 -1.05
CA VAL A 60 -1.81 4.20 -0.54
C VAL A 60 -2.61 4.57 0.70
N LYS A 61 -2.02 5.37 1.61
CA LYS A 61 -2.64 5.72 2.91
C LYS A 61 -3.36 7.07 2.89
N GLY A 62 -3.16 7.88 1.85
CA GLY A 62 -3.69 9.24 1.75
C GLY A 62 -2.91 10.24 2.59
N VAL A 63 -3.60 11.28 3.04
CA VAL A 63 -3.02 12.36 3.84
C VAL A 63 -2.98 11.96 5.32
N THR A 64 -1.80 12.05 5.95
CA THR A 64 -1.57 11.76 7.37
C THR A 64 -1.05 13.02 8.08
N CYS A 65 -1.54 13.32 9.27
CA CYS A 65 -0.98 14.39 10.11
C CYS A 65 0.37 13.97 10.66
N LEU A 66 1.36 14.85 10.60
CA LEU A 66 2.69 14.61 11.17
C LEU A 66 2.91 15.31 12.51
N ASN A 67 2.06 16.28 12.86
CA ASN A 67 2.17 17.04 14.10
C ASN A 67 0.80 17.51 14.63
N ASP A 68 0.80 17.97 15.88
CA ASP A 68 -0.39 18.39 16.61
C ASP A 68 -1.09 19.58 15.93
N ALA A 69 -0.33 20.48 15.29
CA ALA A 69 -0.89 21.61 14.55
C ALA A 69 -1.76 21.14 13.36
N ALA A 70 -1.32 20.13 12.61
CA ALA A 70 -2.10 19.54 11.53
C ALA A 70 -3.36 18.83 12.05
N GLU A 71 -3.24 18.07 13.14
CA GLU A 71 -4.40 17.43 13.79
C GLU A 71 -5.42 18.45 14.29
N GLN A 72 -4.96 19.54 14.89
CA GLN A 72 -5.83 20.59 15.41
C GLN A 72 -6.62 21.29 14.30
N ILE A 73 -6.01 21.54 13.14
CA ILE A 73 -6.71 22.09 11.97
C ILE A 73 -7.82 21.13 11.51
N LEU A 74 -7.52 19.84 11.36
CA LEU A 74 -8.51 18.86 10.91
C LEU A 74 -9.64 18.67 11.93
N ASN A 75 -9.33 18.62 13.22
CA ASN A 75 -10.30 18.45 14.29
C ASN A 75 -11.22 19.67 14.48
N ASN A 76 -10.76 20.87 14.08
CA ASN A 76 -11.56 22.09 14.10
C ASN A 76 -12.55 22.19 12.93
N LEU A 77 -12.41 21.33 11.91
CA LEU A 77 -13.36 21.26 10.80
C LEU A 77 -14.58 20.40 11.19
N PRO A 78 -15.79 20.73 10.71
CA PRO A 78 -16.93 19.84 10.83
C PRO A 78 -16.61 18.48 10.21
N VAL A 79 -16.93 17.37 10.89
CA VAL A 79 -16.59 15.99 10.44
C VAL A 79 -17.04 15.72 9.00
N SER A 80 -18.21 16.25 8.59
CA SER A 80 -18.73 16.13 7.23
C SER A 80 -17.91 16.90 6.18
N GLN A 81 -17.27 18.00 6.57
CA GLN A 81 -16.37 18.78 5.70
C GLN A 81 -14.96 18.22 5.71
N GLN A 82 -14.51 17.65 6.84
CA GLN A 82 -13.17 17.09 6.98
C GLN A 82 -12.93 15.95 5.98
N GLN A 83 -13.84 14.99 5.89
CA GLN A 83 -13.73 13.90 4.91
C GLN A 83 -13.75 14.44 3.47
N PHE A 84 -14.70 15.33 3.15
CA PHE A 84 -14.80 15.92 1.82
C PHE A 84 -13.53 16.69 1.41
N LEU A 85 -12.98 17.52 2.31
CA LEU A 85 -11.78 18.31 2.01
C LEU A 85 -10.53 17.44 1.89
N LEU A 86 -10.41 16.38 2.70
CA LEU A 86 -9.31 15.42 2.59
C LEU A 86 -9.40 14.62 1.28
N ASP A 87 -10.59 14.22 0.87
CA ASP A 87 -10.81 13.52 -0.40
C ASP A 87 -10.43 14.44 -1.58
N VAL A 88 -10.92 15.69 -1.59
CA VAL A 88 -10.57 16.67 -2.64
C VAL A 88 -9.08 16.99 -2.65
N LEU A 89 -8.44 17.17 -1.49
CA LEU A 89 -7.00 17.40 -1.40
C LEU A 89 -6.21 16.20 -1.91
N THR A 90 -6.64 14.98 -1.58
CA THR A 90 -6.01 13.73 -2.04
C THR A 90 -6.12 13.59 -3.55
N GLU A 91 -7.30 13.85 -4.11
CA GLU A 91 -7.53 13.85 -5.57
C GLU A 91 -6.67 14.90 -6.27
N THR A 92 -6.61 16.12 -5.74
CA THR A 92 -5.80 17.22 -6.32
C THR A 92 -4.31 16.92 -6.28
N LEU A 93 -3.80 16.42 -5.15
CA LEU A 93 -2.39 16.04 -5.00
C LEU A 93 -2.01 14.88 -5.94
N LEU A 94 -2.93 13.97 -6.18
CA LEU A 94 -2.74 12.84 -7.07
C LEU A 94 -2.76 13.26 -8.54
N GLU A 95 -3.70 14.12 -8.94
CA GLU A 95 -3.75 14.69 -10.29
C GLU A 95 -2.45 15.45 -10.61
N ALA A 96 -2.01 16.31 -9.68
CA ALA A 96 -0.74 17.01 -9.81
C ALA A 96 0.47 16.08 -9.85
N TYR A 97 0.43 14.95 -9.13
CA TYR A 97 1.47 13.93 -9.18
C TYR A 97 1.56 13.25 -10.56
N GLU A 98 0.43 12.83 -11.12
CA GLU A 98 0.41 12.21 -12.45
C GLU A 98 0.83 13.20 -13.54
N GLU A 99 0.41 14.46 -13.45
CA GLU A 99 0.83 15.52 -14.39
C GLU A 99 2.34 15.80 -14.28
N ALA A 100 2.90 15.80 -13.07
CA ALA A 100 4.34 15.96 -12.84
C ALA A 100 5.16 14.78 -13.41
N ARG A 101 4.64 13.55 -13.35
CA ARG A 101 5.28 12.38 -13.97
C ARG A 101 5.33 12.48 -15.49
N VAL A 102 4.25 12.94 -16.11
CA VAL A 102 4.18 13.13 -17.56
C VAL A 102 5.09 14.26 -18.03
N THR A 103 5.24 15.31 -17.20
CA THR A 103 6.05 16.50 -17.49
C THR A 103 7.50 16.35 -17.01
N ARG A 104 8.08 15.15 -17.10
CA ARG A 104 9.49 14.88 -16.74
C ARG A 104 10.41 15.75 -17.61
N HIS A 105 10.75 16.94 -17.11
CA HIS A 105 11.62 17.87 -17.79
C HIS A 105 13.02 17.27 -17.89
N GLN A 106 13.57 17.27 -19.10
CA GLN A 106 14.88 16.71 -19.46
C GLN A 106 16.06 17.35 -18.68
N ASP A 107 15.79 18.42 -17.92
CA ASP A 107 16.76 19.22 -17.16
C ASP A 107 16.67 19.05 -15.63
N TRP A 108 15.82 18.16 -15.09
CA TRP A 108 15.77 17.90 -13.65
C TRP A 108 16.98 17.05 -13.20
N PRO A 109 17.75 17.49 -12.19
CA PRO A 109 19.07 16.91 -11.89
C PRO A 109 19.03 15.53 -11.22
N GLU A 110 17.89 15.09 -10.68
CA GLU A 110 17.78 13.82 -9.94
C GLU A 110 16.71 12.90 -10.54
N ALA A 111 17.13 11.90 -11.33
CA ALA A 111 16.24 11.01 -12.09
C ALA A 111 15.28 10.15 -11.25
N GLU A 112 15.51 10.04 -9.94
CA GLU A 112 14.71 9.22 -9.00
C GLU A 112 13.73 10.05 -8.16
N HIS A 113 13.64 11.36 -8.38
CA HIS A 113 12.76 12.24 -7.60
C HIS A 113 11.83 13.02 -8.53
N ALA A 114 10.52 12.96 -8.27
CA ALA A 114 9.50 13.78 -8.90
C ALA A 114 9.20 15.00 -8.03
N LEU A 115 9.24 16.20 -8.62
CA LEU A 115 8.78 17.44 -7.98
C LEU A 115 7.33 17.72 -8.40
N VAL A 116 6.41 17.65 -7.44
CA VAL A 116 5.01 18.04 -7.62
C VAL A 116 4.81 19.42 -7.05
N ALA A 117 4.37 20.38 -7.87
CA ALA A 117 4.07 21.74 -7.43
C ALA A 117 2.58 22.01 -7.56
N VAL A 118 1.88 22.11 -6.44
CA VAL A 118 0.44 22.41 -6.40
C VAL A 118 0.24 23.89 -6.04
N PRO A 119 -0.23 24.73 -6.98
CA PRO A 119 -0.53 26.12 -6.67
C PRO A 119 -1.71 26.20 -5.69
N ILE A 120 -1.51 26.93 -4.60
CA ILE A 120 -2.55 27.25 -3.63
C ILE A 120 -3.15 28.60 -4.05
N PHE A 121 -4.43 28.59 -4.40
CA PHE A 121 -5.15 29.79 -4.79
C PHE A 121 -5.88 30.39 -3.58
N GLY A 122 -5.62 31.66 -3.30
CA GLY A 122 -6.41 32.45 -2.37
C GLY A 122 -7.48 33.26 -3.09
N ARG A 123 -8.61 33.53 -2.42
CA ARG A 123 -9.61 34.47 -2.95
C ARG A 123 -9.14 35.93 -2.86
N PRO A 124 -9.42 36.78 -3.87
CA PRO A 124 -9.85 36.45 -5.23
C PRO A 124 -8.67 36.59 -6.21
N ASP A 125 -8.29 35.47 -6.83
CA ASP A 125 -7.47 35.38 -8.06
C ASP A 125 -5.94 35.55 -7.93
N GLY A 126 -5.38 35.31 -6.74
CA GLY A 126 -3.93 35.20 -6.56
C GLY A 126 -3.51 33.78 -6.18
N VAL A 127 -2.46 33.25 -6.83
CA VAL A 127 -1.68 32.15 -6.24
C VAL A 127 -1.05 32.70 -4.96
N THR A 128 -1.55 32.29 -3.81
CA THR A 128 -1.06 32.73 -2.50
C THR A 128 0.17 31.94 -2.05
N GLY A 129 0.38 30.75 -2.62
CA GLY A 129 1.55 29.94 -2.37
C GLY A 129 1.62 28.76 -3.33
N VAL A 130 2.70 28.00 -3.26
CA VAL A 130 2.87 26.75 -3.99
C VAL A 130 3.28 25.69 -2.98
N LEU A 131 2.54 24.58 -2.94
CA LEU A 131 2.93 23.40 -2.20
C LEU A 131 3.83 22.56 -3.11
N ALA A 132 5.13 22.53 -2.80
CA ALA A 132 6.10 21.70 -3.50
C ALA A 132 6.34 20.41 -2.72
N LEU A 133 6.07 19.25 -3.32
CA LEU A 133 6.41 17.94 -2.79
C LEU A 133 7.52 17.32 -3.65
N VAL A 134 8.61 16.90 -3.01
CA VAL A 134 9.62 16.06 -3.64
C VAL A 134 9.33 14.62 -3.25
N ILE A 135 9.00 13.80 -4.23
CA ILE A 135 8.62 12.40 -4.03
C ILE A 135 9.70 11.55 -4.67
N ALA A 136 10.33 10.66 -3.90
CA ALA A 136 11.17 9.62 -4.50
C ALA A 136 10.27 8.70 -5.32
N GLU A 137 10.47 8.68 -6.64
CA GLU A 137 9.88 7.63 -7.47
C GLU A 137 10.51 6.32 -6.99
N ILE A 138 9.67 5.38 -6.54
CA ILE A 138 10.12 3.99 -6.46
C ILE A 138 10.44 3.62 -7.91
N PRO A 139 11.70 3.35 -8.27
CA PRO A 139 12.02 2.99 -9.63
C PRO A 139 11.15 1.80 -10.02
N PRO A 140 10.63 1.75 -11.26
CA PRO A 140 9.96 0.55 -11.74
C PRO A 140 10.89 -0.63 -11.43
N PRO A 141 10.35 -1.78 -10.96
CA PRO A 141 11.17 -2.95 -10.74
C PRO A 141 12.05 -3.16 -11.98
N PRO A 142 13.37 -3.37 -11.82
CA PRO A 142 14.30 -3.35 -12.93
C PRO A 142 13.79 -4.24 -14.07
N ALA A 143 13.83 -3.69 -15.28
CA ALA A 143 13.40 -4.37 -16.51
C ALA A 143 14.01 -5.78 -16.56
N GLU A 144 13.13 -6.77 -16.71
CA GLU A 144 13.41 -8.17 -17.01
C GLU A 144 14.60 -8.77 -16.25
N ARG A 145 14.31 -9.49 -15.15
CA ARG A 145 15.17 -10.64 -14.87
C ARG A 145 15.09 -11.55 -16.10
N PRO A 146 16.22 -12.02 -16.66
CA PRO A 146 16.19 -13.07 -17.67
C PRO A 146 15.31 -14.16 -17.10
N VAL A 147 14.29 -14.55 -17.87
CA VAL A 147 13.48 -15.72 -17.59
C VAL A 147 14.47 -16.86 -17.42
N ASP A 148 14.76 -17.23 -16.17
CA ASP A 148 15.61 -18.38 -15.89
C ASP A 148 14.87 -19.59 -16.42
N GLU A 149 15.30 -20.00 -17.60
CA GLU A 149 14.91 -21.16 -18.37
C GLU A 149 15.34 -22.42 -17.62
N HIS A 150 14.79 -22.64 -16.42
CA HIS A 150 14.81 -23.94 -15.79
C HIS A 150 13.65 -24.77 -16.34
N LEU A 151 13.94 -25.27 -17.55
CA LEU A 151 13.37 -26.44 -18.17
C LEU A 151 13.22 -27.58 -17.15
N ALA A 152 11.98 -27.94 -16.81
CA ALA A 152 11.61 -29.31 -16.47
C ALA A 152 10.08 -29.53 -16.52
N ALA A 153 9.68 -30.16 -17.63
CA ALA A 153 8.56 -31.10 -17.82
C ALA A 153 7.10 -30.58 -17.90
N GLU A 154 6.64 -30.56 -19.18
CA GLU A 154 5.29 -30.66 -19.77
C GLU A 154 4.70 -29.35 -20.39
N PRO A 155 4.84 -29.14 -21.72
CA PRO A 155 4.38 -27.98 -22.49
C PRO A 155 2.90 -28.19 -22.89
N GLU A 156 1.97 -27.23 -22.92
CA GLU A 156 1.94 -26.13 -23.89
C GLU A 156 0.90 -25.04 -23.51
N ALA A 157 0.21 -25.13 -22.38
CA ALA A 157 -1.02 -24.35 -22.21
C ALA A 157 -1.06 -23.39 -21.01
N TRP A 158 -0.09 -23.42 -20.10
CA TRP A 158 -0.11 -22.63 -18.86
C TRP A 158 1.02 -21.60 -18.84
N LEU A 159 0.65 -20.35 -18.54
CA LEU A 159 1.54 -19.23 -18.25
C LEU A 159 1.74 -19.14 -16.73
N THR A 160 2.96 -19.32 -16.26
CA THR A 160 3.29 -19.13 -14.85
C THR A 160 3.44 -17.64 -14.57
N LEU A 161 2.53 -17.09 -13.76
CA LEU A 161 2.54 -15.68 -13.37
C LEU A 161 3.34 -15.46 -12.10
N SER A 162 3.29 -16.43 -11.18
CA SER A 162 4.09 -16.45 -9.95
C SER A 162 4.26 -17.89 -9.45
N PRO A 163 5.08 -18.14 -8.40
CA PRO A 163 5.23 -19.48 -7.82
C PRO A 163 3.92 -20.11 -7.30
N VAL A 164 2.87 -19.31 -7.09
CA VAL A 164 1.58 -19.78 -6.57
C VAL A 164 0.38 -19.45 -7.48
N LEU A 165 0.59 -18.83 -8.65
CA LEU A 165 -0.47 -18.53 -9.61
C LEU A 165 -0.04 -18.86 -11.05
N ARG A 166 -0.88 -19.59 -11.77
CA ARG A 166 -0.74 -19.88 -13.20
C ARG A 166 -2.04 -19.55 -13.92
N LEU A 167 -1.94 -19.07 -15.16
CA LEU A 167 -3.06 -18.74 -16.03
C LEU A 167 -3.00 -19.59 -17.29
N HIS A 168 -4.12 -20.16 -17.73
CA HIS A 168 -4.16 -20.89 -18.99
C HIS A 168 -4.14 -19.90 -20.17
N ARG A 169 -3.34 -20.18 -21.21
CA ARG A 169 -3.16 -19.28 -22.36
C ARG A 169 -4.45 -19.08 -23.14
N THR A 170 -5.18 -20.17 -23.42
CA THR A 170 -6.35 -20.19 -24.31
C THR A 170 -7.70 -20.44 -23.63
N ARG A 171 -7.72 -20.69 -22.32
CA ARG A 171 -8.95 -21.00 -21.57
C ARG A 171 -9.07 -20.03 -20.40
N PRO A 172 -10.29 -19.66 -19.97
CA PRO A 172 -10.51 -18.79 -18.82
C PRO A 172 -10.32 -19.58 -17.51
N VAL A 173 -9.12 -20.09 -17.27
CA VAL A 173 -8.83 -20.96 -16.14
C VAL A 173 -7.51 -20.57 -15.49
N VAL A 174 -7.51 -20.50 -14.17
CA VAL A 174 -6.33 -20.24 -13.34
C VAL A 174 -6.06 -21.40 -12.40
N HIS A 175 -4.79 -21.67 -12.13
CA HIS A 175 -4.35 -22.53 -11.05
C HIS A 175 -3.76 -21.65 -9.95
N VAL A 176 -4.27 -21.79 -8.74
CA VAL A 176 -3.75 -21.10 -7.56
C VAL A 176 -3.34 -22.13 -6.52
N ARG A 177 -2.17 -21.93 -5.91
CA ARG A 177 -1.65 -22.81 -4.86
C ARG A 177 -2.11 -22.29 -3.51
N ARG A 178 -2.93 -23.07 -2.79
CA ARG A 178 -3.50 -22.70 -1.47
C ARG A 178 -3.12 -23.70 -0.40
N ILE A 179 -2.93 -23.21 0.82
CA ILE A 179 -2.67 -24.06 1.98
C ILE A 179 -4.00 -24.58 2.52
N GLY A 180 -4.21 -25.89 2.45
CA GLY A 180 -5.38 -26.55 3.01
C GLY A 180 -5.29 -26.75 4.53
N PRO A 181 -6.36 -27.26 5.18
CA PRO A 181 -6.41 -27.47 6.63
C PRO A 181 -5.32 -28.41 7.17
N ASN A 182 -4.74 -29.27 6.33
CA ASN A 182 -3.64 -30.15 6.69
C ASN A 182 -2.25 -29.48 6.56
N ALA A 183 -2.19 -28.16 6.41
CA ALA A 183 -0.97 -27.38 6.14
C ALA A 183 -0.21 -27.79 4.86
N VAL A 184 -0.83 -28.58 3.97
CA VAL A 184 -0.27 -28.95 2.67
C VAL A 184 -0.78 -27.98 1.61
N ALA A 185 0.14 -27.41 0.83
CA ALA A 185 -0.17 -26.51 -0.26
C ALA A 185 -0.53 -27.31 -1.53
N THR A 186 -1.78 -27.20 -2.00
CA THR A 186 -2.27 -27.89 -3.20
C THR A 186 -2.69 -26.89 -4.29
N TRP A 187 -2.52 -27.29 -5.55
CA TRP A 187 -3.01 -26.52 -6.69
C TRP A 187 -4.52 -26.71 -6.82
N GLN A 188 -5.24 -25.61 -6.95
CA GLN A 188 -6.67 -25.58 -7.15
C GLN A 188 -6.97 -24.87 -8.47
N GLU A 189 -7.82 -25.49 -9.29
CA GLU A 189 -8.25 -24.95 -10.58
C GLU A 189 -9.55 -24.14 -10.41
N TYR A 190 -9.54 -22.90 -10.87
CA TYR A 190 -10.71 -22.03 -10.91
C TYR A 190 -11.01 -21.59 -12.34
N ARG A 191 -12.28 -21.69 -12.73
CA ARG A 191 -12.77 -21.16 -13.99
C ARG A 191 -13.21 -19.71 -13.78
N LEU A 192 -12.68 -18.81 -14.59
CA LEU A 192 -13.02 -17.41 -14.57
C LEU A 192 -14.28 -17.15 -15.42
N SER A 193 -15.09 -16.19 -14.98
CA SER A 193 -16.09 -15.59 -15.87
C SER A 193 -15.43 -14.75 -16.97
N HIS A 194 -16.16 -14.43 -18.04
CA HIS A 194 -15.62 -13.59 -19.11
C HIS A 194 -15.12 -12.24 -18.58
N THR A 195 -15.89 -11.59 -17.71
CA THR A 195 -15.50 -10.31 -17.09
C THR A 195 -14.30 -10.44 -16.17
N GLU A 196 -14.18 -11.56 -15.43
CA GLU A 196 -13.01 -11.82 -14.57
C GLU A 196 -11.75 -12.04 -15.40
N GLU A 197 -11.84 -12.81 -16.49
CA GLU A 197 -10.74 -13.03 -17.40
C GLU A 197 -10.30 -11.72 -18.05
N THR A 198 -11.23 -10.92 -18.57
CA THR A 198 -10.94 -9.62 -19.19
C THR A 198 -10.24 -8.69 -18.19
N LEU A 199 -10.77 -8.58 -16.97
CA LEU A 199 -10.15 -7.76 -15.92
C LEU A 199 -8.73 -8.24 -15.59
N LEU A 200 -8.54 -9.56 -15.41
CA LEU A 200 -7.22 -10.12 -15.08
C LEU A 200 -6.21 -9.89 -16.21
N ARG A 201 -6.60 -10.11 -17.46
CA ARG A 201 -5.73 -9.91 -18.63
C ARG A 201 -5.36 -8.44 -18.80
N TYR A 202 -6.32 -7.54 -18.65
CA TYR A 202 -6.05 -6.10 -18.68
C TYR A 202 -5.04 -5.69 -17.59
N LEU A 203 -5.24 -6.16 -16.36
CA LEU A 203 -4.31 -5.90 -15.26
C LEU A 203 -2.92 -6.54 -15.47
N LEU A 204 -2.85 -7.66 -16.20
CA LEU A 204 -1.59 -8.31 -16.59
C LEU A 204 -0.84 -7.55 -17.69
N GLU A 205 -1.53 -6.83 -18.55
CA GLU A 205 -0.91 -5.94 -19.53
C GLU A 205 -0.35 -4.68 -18.86
N HIS A 206 -0.97 -4.25 -17.74
CA HIS A 206 -0.60 -3.08 -16.95
C HIS A 206 -0.04 -3.44 -15.55
N GLN A 207 0.88 -4.41 -15.51
CA GLN A 207 1.46 -4.87 -14.25
C GLN A 207 2.21 -3.77 -13.51
N ALA A 208 2.07 -3.75 -12.18
CA ALA A 208 2.63 -2.73 -11.29
C ALA A 208 2.19 -1.28 -11.60
N GLU A 209 1.22 -1.08 -12.48
CA GLU A 209 0.63 0.22 -12.78
C GLU A 209 -0.75 0.32 -12.12
N VAL A 210 -1.02 1.46 -11.47
CA VAL A 210 -2.35 1.73 -10.91
C VAL A 210 -3.29 2.08 -12.04
N GLN A 211 -4.32 1.25 -12.22
CA GLN A 211 -5.37 1.48 -13.19
C GLN A 211 -6.58 2.08 -12.50
N THR A 212 -7.11 3.17 -13.05
CA THR A 212 -8.28 3.84 -12.45
C THR A 212 -9.52 2.96 -12.55
N ALA A 213 -10.45 3.14 -11.62
CA ALA A 213 -11.71 2.39 -11.62
C ALA A 213 -12.49 2.62 -12.92
N GLU A 214 -12.46 3.83 -13.47
CA GLU A 214 -13.09 4.18 -14.73
C GLU A 214 -12.49 3.43 -15.91
N THR A 215 -11.16 3.44 -16.02
CA THR A 215 -10.45 2.73 -17.10
C THR A 215 -10.71 1.23 -17.03
N LEU A 216 -10.63 0.64 -15.83
CA LEU A 216 -10.95 -0.78 -15.64
C LEU A 216 -12.40 -1.10 -15.96
N PHE A 217 -13.34 -0.23 -15.59
CA PHE A 217 -14.74 -0.42 -15.89
C PHE A 217 -15.00 -0.36 -17.40
N ARG A 218 -14.43 0.63 -18.12
CA ARG A 218 -14.54 0.75 -19.58
C ARG A 218 -13.90 -0.44 -20.31
N ALA A 219 -12.78 -0.96 -19.80
CA ALA A 219 -12.12 -2.13 -20.38
C ALA A 219 -12.98 -3.41 -20.27
N VAL A 220 -13.71 -3.57 -19.16
CA VAL A 220 -14.55 -4.75 -18.92
C VAL A 220 -15.94 -4.62 -19.53
N TRP A 221 -16.54 -3.43 -19.50
CA TRP A 221 -17.87 -3.12 -20.03
C TRP A 221 -17.82 -1.92 -20.98
N PRO A 222 -17.31 -2.10 -22.21
CA PRO A 222 -17.13 -0.99 -23.15
C PRO A 222 -18.43 -0.35 -23.62
N GLU A 223 -19.54 -1.10 -23.55
CA GLU A 223 -20.87 -0.65 -23.96
C GLU A 223 -21.60 0.17 -22.87
N ASP A 224 -21.13 0.15 -21.62
CA ASP A 224 -21.74 0.90 -20.52
C ASP A 224 -21.17 2.32 -20.49
N GLU A 225 -22.02 3.33 -20.69
CA GLU A 225 -21.60 4.73 -20.61
C GLU A 225 -21.11 5.10 -19.19
N VAL A 226 -19.90 5.64 -19.13
CA VAL A 226 -19.30 6.25 -17.93
C VAL A 226 -19.41 7.76 -18.08
N ASP A 227 -20.07 8.39 -17.11
CA ASP A 227 -20.37 9.81 -17.10
C ASP A 227 -19.07 10.65 -17.06
N SER A 228 -19.13 11.91 -17.48
CA SER A 228 -17.98 12.82 -17.42
C SER A 228 -17.50 13.14 -16.00
N TYR A 229 -18.33 12.86 -14.99
CA TYR A 229 -17.99 13.02 -13.57
C TYR A 229 -17.48 11.71 -12.93
N GLY A 230 -17.24 10.68 -13.75
CA GLY A 230 -16.73 9.38 -13.34
C GLY A 230 -17.79 8.31 -13.13
N LEU A 231 -17.42 7.22 -12.42
CA LEU A 231 -18.33 6.09 -12.23
C LEU A 231 -19.50 6.40 -11.29
N ARG A 232 -20.70 6.03 -11.72
CA ARG A 232 -21.91 6.04 -10.87
C ARG A 232 -21.80 5.02 -9.72
N PRO A 233 -22.54 5.22 -8.61
CA PRO A 233 -22.49 4.31 -7.47
C PRO A 233 -22.77 2.84 -7.81
N ASP A 234 -23.70 2.57 -8.74
CA ASP A 234 -24.00 1.22 -9.21
C ASP A 234 -22.84 0.60 -10.02
N GLN A 235 -22.17 1.39 -10.86
CA GLN A 235 -21.00 0.97 -11.62
C GLN A 235 -19.80 0.67 -10.71
N LYS A 236 -19.55 1.54 -9.72
CA LYS A 236 -18.54 1.31 -8.67
C LYS A 236 -18.78 -0.02 -7.94
N ASN A 237 -20.03 -0.28 -7.52
CA ASN A 237 -20.40 -1.53 -6.85
C ASN A 237 -20.21 -2.77 -7.73
N ARG A 238 -20.49 -2.67 -9.04
CA ARG A 238 -20.26 -3.77 -9.99
C ARG A 238 -18.78 -4.10 -10.12
N LEU A 239 -17.92 -3.08 -10.29
CA LEU A 239 -16.46 -3.28 -10.36
C LEU A 239 -15.92 -3.89 -9.07
N GLN A 240 -16.34 -3.38 -7.91
CA GLN A 240 -15.94 -3.92 -6.61
C GLN A 240 -16.33 -5.40 -6.45
N ARG A 241 -17.53 -5.78 -6.89
CA ARG A 241 -17.98 -7.18 -6.88
C ARG A 241 -17.14 -8.04 -7.81
N LEU A 242 -16.81 -7.54 -9.00
CA LEU A 242 -15.96 -8.25 -9.95
C LEU A 242 -14.56 -8.48 -9.40
N VAL A 243 -13.95 -7.45 -8.80
CA VAL A 243 -12.63 -7.57 -8.15
C VAL A 243 -12.69 -8.55 -6.98
N TYR A 244 -13.76 -8.51 -6.18
CA TYR A 244 -13.96 -9.48 -5.10
C TYR A 244 -14.02 -10.92 -5.62
N GLN A 245 -14.77 -11.17 -6.70
CA GLN A 245 -14.85 -12.49 -7.34
C GLN A 245 -13.50 -12.92 -7.93
N LEU A 246 -12.79 -12.01 -8.61
CA LEU A 246 -11.47 -12.29 -9.15
C LEU A 246 -10.50 -12.71 -8.05
N ARG A 247 -10.46 -11.99 -6.92
CA ARG A 247 -9.61 -12.32 -5.77
C ARG A 247 -9.91 -13.71 -5.21
N GLN A 248 -11.17 -14.15 -5.22
CA GLN A 248 -11.52 -15.51 -4.81
C GLN A 248 -10.94 -16.60 -5.71
N HIS A 249 -10.53 -16.28 -6.94
CA HIS A 249 -9.97 -17.24 -7.89
C HIS A 249 -8.44 -17.12 -8.03
N VAL A 250 -7.87 -15.92 -7.91
CA VAL A 250 -6.44 -15.69 -8.17
C VAL A 250 -5.57 -15.56 -6.92
N GLU A 251 -6.14 -15.16 -5.78
CA GLU A 251 -5.36 -14.94 -4.56
C GLU A 251 -5.08 -16.27 -3.83
N PRO A 252 -3.89 -16.46 -3.23
CA PRO A 252 -3.62 -17.59 -2.36
C PRO A 252 -4.52 -17.56 -1.11
N ASP A 253 -4.79 -16.36 -0.57
CA ASP A 253 -5.79 -16.10 0.47
C ASP A 253 -6.68 -14.90 0.06
N PRO A 254 -7.95 -15.13 -0.31
CA PRO A 254 -8.86 -14.04 -0.70
C PRO A 254 -9.11 -12.99 0.39
N ARG A 255 -8.87 -13.31 1.67
CA ARG A 255 -9.02 -12.37 2.79
C ARG A 255 -7.84 -11.43 2.93
N ASN A 256 -6.68 -11.81 2.41
CA ASN A 256 -5.45 -11.03 2.45
C ASN A 256 -4.89 -10.92 1.02
N PRO A 257 -5.51 -10.09 0.16
CA PRO A 257 -5.15 -10.00 -1.25
C PRO A 257 -3.72 -9.44 -1.41
N ARG A 258 -2.90 -10.15 -2.19
CA ARG A 258 -1.50 -9.81 -2.46
C ARG A 258 -1.27 -9.45 -3.93
N TYR A 259 -2.09 -9.97 -4.83
CA TYR A 259 -1.95 -9.72 -6.26
C TYR A 259 -2.77 -8.52 -6.70
N VAL A 260 -4.09 -8.59 -6.54
CA VAL A 260 -5.01 -7.52 -6.95
C VAL A 260 -5.21 -6.61 -5.76
N CYS A 261 -4.41 -5.55 -5.65
CA CYS A 261 -4.48 -4.58 -4.56
C CYS A 261 -5.42 -3.42 -4.90
N THR A 262 -6.12 -2.89 -3.89
CA THR A 262 -6.96 -1.69 -4.03
C THR A 262 -6.10 -0.44 -3.86
N ALA A 263 -6.07 0.44 -4.85
CA ALA A 263 -5.57 1.81 -4.70
C ALA A 263 -6.76 2.69 -4.32
N HIS A 264 -6.89 3.00 -3.01
CA HIS A 264 -8.05 3.70 -2.47
C HIS A 264 -8.29 5.04 -3.18
N GLY A 265 -9.55 5.30 -3.55
CA GLY A 265 -9.93 6.50 -4.30
C GLY A 265 -9.61 6.46 -5.81
N ILE A 266 -8.75 5.55 -6.26
CA ILE A 266 -8.22 5.54 -7.63
C ILE A 266 -8.75 4.32 -8.41
N GLY A 267 -8.52 3.11 -7.91
CA GLY A 267 -8.81 1.88 -8.63
C GLY A 267 -8.02 0.68 -8.12
N TYR A 268 -7.36 -0.05 -9.02
CA TYR A 268 -6.73 -1.33 -8.71
C TYR A 268 -5.38 -1.50 -9.42
N VAL A 269 -4.50 -2.31 -8.83
CA VAL A 269 -3.16 -2.63 -9.37
C VAL A 269 -2.88 -4.11 -9.19
N LEU A 270 -2.10 -4.69 -10.10
CA LEU A 270 -1.64 -6.06 -10.04
C LEU A 270 -0.14 -6.14 -9.77
N TYR A 271 0.24 -6.89 -8.73
CA TYR A 271 1.63 -7.24 -8.43
C TYR A 271 1.82 -8.75 -8.56
N LEU A 272 2.83 -9.21 -9.32
CA LEU A 272 3.11 -10.65 -9.48
C LEU A 272 4.27 -11.16 -8.62
N GLU A 273 5.12 -10.27 -8.10
CA GLU A 273 6.24 -10.63 -7.23
C GLU A 273 6.05 -10.13 -5.80
N GLN A 274 5.54 -11.00 -4.94
CA GLN A 274 5.75 -10.89 -3.49
C GLN A 274 5.90 -12.30 -2.91
N GLU A 275 7.15 -12.74 -2.69
CA GLU A 275 7.41 -13.86 -1.79
C GLU A 275 6.81 -13.57 -0.41
N PRO A 276 6.32 -14.56 0.35
CA PRO A 276 6.17 -14.39 1.77
C PRO A 276 7.58 -14.27 2.35
N THR A 277 7.99 -13.07 2.76
CA THR A 277 9.12 -12.93 3.69
C THR A 277 8.71 -13.63 4.98
N VAL A 278 9.07 -14.90 5.09
CA VAL A 278 9.13 -15.58 6.38
C VAL A 278 10.33 -14.97 7.10
N GLN A 279 10.07 -13.98 7.95
CA GLN A 279 10.96 -13.55 9.02
C GLN A 279 10.17 -13.49 10.31
#